data_AF-A0A352MCC0-F1
#
_entry.id   AF-A0A352MCC0-F1
#
_cell.length_a   1.000
_cell.length_b   1.000
_cell.length_c   1.000
_cell.angle_alpha   90.00
_cell.angle_beta   90.00
_cell.angle_gamma   90.00
#
_symmetry.space_group_name_H-M   'P 1'
#
loop_
_entity.id
_entity.type
_entity.pdbx_description
1 polymer ?
#
loop_
_entity_poly.entity_id
_entity_poly.type
_entity_poly.pdbx_seq_one_letter_code
_entity_poly.pdbx_strand_id
1 'polypeptide(L)'
;FVANDHTLNYLWHNEGGKGFVDKGTMSGTAFSQGGEATVSMSVDFADYNNDGLLDLFVSDDTYCSLYENLGNGIFSDKGVSSNISMQAAQFVGWSSSFLDYDNDGDQDIFKTNGALKHLYGQEDQLFENEGNGIFKDVSLELGKYFSEEHVGRGASIGDYDNDGDLDIFIVNLNSLAVFLRNNKGNQNNWLLLDLEGTTSNREGIGARVKITSGGKTQIAQKKTTTGYLSQNDPRIHFGLARNEIVERIEIKWPSGKIQVLENVKANQILEVKEP
;
A
#
# COMPACT_ATOMS: atom_id res chain seq x y z
N PHE A 1 -8.61 3.46 -9.69
CA PHE A 1 -8.02 4.79 -9.88
C PHE A 1 -7.09 4.72 -11.09
N VAL A 2 -6.98 5.78 -11.88
CA VAL A 2 -6.02 5.89 -12.99
C VAL A 2 -5.26 7.19 -12.76
N ALA A 3 -3.97 7.03 -12.47
CA ALA A 3 -3.02 8.13 -12.35
C ALA A 3 -2.70 8.66 -13.76
N ASN A 4 -2.66 9.97 -13.94
CA ASN A 4 -2.38 10.60 -15.23
C ASN A 4 -1.30 11.69 -15.11
N ASP A 5 -0.63 11.92 -16.23
CA ASP A 5 0.36 12.99 -16.37
C ASP A 5 -0.33 14.31 -16.75
N HIS A 6 -0.18 15.36 -15.93
CA HIS A 6 -0.63 16.74 -16.21
C HIS A 6 -2.12 16.90 -16.57
N THR A 7 -2.93 15.90 -16.24
CA THR A 7 -4.38 15.90 -16.44
C THR A 7 -5.04 15.30 -15.20
N LEU A 8 -6.35 15.50 -15.07
CA LEU A 8 -7.07 15.02 -13.90
C LEU A 8 -6.97 13.50 -13.75
N ASN A 9 -6.81 13.03 -12.52
CA ASN A 9 -6.86 11.61 -12.20
C ASN A 9 -8.30 11.09 -12.28
N TYR A 10 -8.47 9.83 -12.67
CA TYR A 10 -9.79 9.20 -12.77
C TYR A 10 -10.04 8.22 -11.63
N LEU A 11 -11.26 8.25 -11.08
CA LEU A 11 -11.71 7.23 -10.13
C LEU A 11 -12.93 6.51 -10.71
N TRP A 12 -12.66 5.41 -11.41
CA TRP A 12 -13.71 4.57 -11.99
C TRP A 12 -14.45 3.78 -10.92
N HIS A 13 -15.75 4.06 -10.77
CA HIS A 13 -16.66 3.30 -9.92
C HIS A 13 -17.39 2.24 -10.75
N ASN A 14 -17.38 0.99 -10.30
CA ASN A 14 -18.11 -0.10 -10.94
C ASN A 14 -19.59 -0.05 -10.51
N GLU A 15 -20.49 0.17 -11.48
CA GLU A 15 -21.94 0.23 -11.27
C GLU A 15 -22.58 -1.18 -11.22
N GLY A 16 -21.98 -2.08 -10.43
CA GLY A 16 -22.47 -3.45 -10.25
C GLY A 16 -22.53 -4.27 -11.54
N GLY A 17 -21.52 -4.16 -12.40
CA GLY A 17 -21.42 -4.87 -13.67
C GLY A 17 -22.17 -4.22 -14.84
N LYS A 18 -22.79 -3.06 -14.64
CA LYS A 18 -23.46 -2.28 -15.70
C LYS A 18 -22.53 -1.36 -16.47
N GLY A 19 -21.30 -1.20 -16.01
CA GLY A 19 -20.29 -0.32 -16.57
C GLY A 19 -19.49 0.38 -15.48
N PHE A 20 -18.64 1.32 -15.90
CA PHE A 20 -17.85 2.17 -15.02
C PHE A 20 -18.22 3.62 -15.23
N VAL A 21 -18.30 4.38 -14.14
CA VAL A 21 -18.52 5.83 -14.15
C VAL A 21 -17.33 6.49 -13.50
N ASP A 22 -16.78 7.52 -14.14
CA ASP A 22 -15.75 8.34 -13.54
C ASP A 22 -16.33 9.20 -12.41
N LYS A 23 -15.73 9.09 -11.23
CA LYS A 23 -16.06 9.84 -10.03
C LYS A 23 -14.90 10.71 -9.55
N GLY A 24 -13.78 10.82 -10.28
CA GLY A 24 -12.56 11.50 -9.84
C GLY A 24 -12.83 12.87 -9.22
N THR A 25 -13.46 13.78 -9.95
CA THR A 25 -13.77 15.15 -9.48
C THR A 25 -14.75 15.15 -8.31
N MET A 26 -15.82 14.37 -8.38
CA MET A 26 -16.85 14.33 -7.32
C MET A 26 -16.34 13.65 -6.04
N SER A 27 -15.36 12.76 -6.16
CA SER A 27 -14.74 12.05 -5.04
C SER A 27 -13.68 12.87 -4.32
N GLY A 28 -13.19 13.96 -4.92
CA GLY A 28 -12.09 14.76 -4.38
C GLY A 28 -10.69 14.21 -4.70
N THR A 29 -10.56 13.23 -5.60
CA THR A 29 -9.28 12.56 -5.92
C THR A 29 -8.70 12.93 -7.30
N ALA A 30 -9.40 13.77 -8.07
CA ALA A 30 -8.97 14.18 -9.41
C ALA A 30 -7.78 15.14 -9.43
N PHE A 31 -7.55 15.89 -8.35
CA PHE A 31 -6.54 16.93 -8.23
C PHE A 31 -5.87 16.81 -6.86
N SER A 32 -4.63 17.29 -6.74
CA SER A 32 -3.95 17.44 -5.45
C SER A 32 -4.67 18.45 -4.53
N GLN A 33 -4.24 18.55 -3.27
CA GLN A 33 -4.81 19.49 -2.29
C GLN A 33 -4.86 20.95 -2.76
N GLY A 34 -3.91 21.42 -3.58
CA GLY A 34 -3.89 22.78 -4.13
C GLY A 34 -4.77 22.97 -5.37
N GLY A 35 -5.42 21.91 -5.84
CA GLY A 35 -6.24 21.89 -7.06
C GLY A 35 -5.44 21.71 -8.34
N GLU A 36 -4.18 21.28 -8.26
CA GLU A 36 -3.33 21.02 -9.42
C GLU A 36 -3.58 19.63 -10.03
N ALA A 37 -3.43 19.56 -11.35
CA ALA A 37 -3.25 18.29 -12.05
C ALA A 37 -1.74 18.00 -12.09
N THR A 38 -1.25 17.23 -11.12
CA THR A 38 0.16 16.83 -11.00
C THR A 38 0.52 15.77 -12.05
N VAL A 39 1.79 15.36 -12.11
CA VAL A 39 2.20 14.17 -12.86
C VAL A 39 2.11 12.98 -11.93
N SER A 40 0.94 12.33 -11.86
CA SER A 40 0.74 11.18 -10.98
C SER A 40 1.21 9.88 -11.65
N MET A 41 2.08 9.11 -10.99
CA MET A 41 2.67 7.89 -11.58
C MET A 41 2.09 6.58 -11.03
N SER A 42 1.89 6.48 -9.72
CA SER A 42 1.40 5.25 -9.09
C SER A 42 0.32 5.52 -8.06
N VAL A 43 -0.47 4.49 -7.78
CA VAL A 43 -1.50 4.51 -6.74
C VAL A 43 -1.47 3.20 -5.99
N ASP A 44 -1.70 3.27 -4.68
CA ASP A 44 -2.03 2.10 -3.88
C ASP A 44 -3.15 2.38 -2.87
N PHE A 45 -3.84 1.32 -2.44
CA PHE A 45 -4.97 1.38 -1.50
C PHE A 45 -4.68 0.59 -0.22
N ALA A 46 -4.85 1.20 0.95
CA ALA A 46 -4.78 0.53 2.25
C ALA A 46 -5.66 1.28 3.27
N ASP A 47 -6.03 0.61 4.36
CA ASP A 47 -6.70 1.23 5.53
C ASP A 47 -5.62 1.76 6.47
N TYR A 48 -5.04 2.93 6.20
CA TYR A 48 -3.82 3.38 6.90
C TYR A 48 -4.11 3.90 8.31
N ASN A 49 -5.35 4.30 8.56
CA ASN A 49 -5.82 4.83 9.85
C ASN A 49 -6.63 3.81 10.66
N ASN A 50 -6.77 2.57 10.17
CA ASN A 50 -7.52 1.48 10.77
C ASN A 50 -9.01 1.83 11.06
N ASP A 51 -9.62 2.67 10.21
CA ASP A 51 -11.04 3.06 10.34
C ASP A 51 -12.00 2.11 9.61
N GLY A 52 -11.45 1.17 8.84
CA GLY A 52 -12.17 0.15 8.09
C GLY A 52 -12.52 0.54 6.66
N LEU A 53 -12.05 1.69 6.18
CA LEU A 53 -12.19 2.16 4.81
C LEU A 53 -10.81 2.13 4.13
N LEU A 54 -10.80 1.80 2.83
CA LEU A 54 -9.54 1.84 2.07
C LEU A 54 -9.29 3.25 1.56
N ASP A 55 -8.16 3.80 1.95
CA ASP A 55 -7.59 5.08 1.56
C ASP A 55 -6.73 4.94 0.30
N LEU A 56 -6.17 6.04 -0.18
CA LEU A 56 -5.27 6.04 -1.34
C LEU A 56 -3.98 6.80 -1.04
N PHE A 57 -2.86 6.23 -1.45
CA PHE A 57 -1.63 7.00 -1.65
C PHE A 57 -1.35 7.11 -3.15
N VAL A 58 -1.02 8.32 -3.60
CA VAL A 58 -0.69 8.62 -4.99
C VAL A 58 0.66 9.31 -5.03
N SER A 59 1.62 8.71 -5.72
CA SER A 59 2.91 9.33 -5.98
C SER A 59 2.82 10.28 -7.19
N ASP A 60 3.52 11.40 -7.09
CA ASP A 60 3.63 12.35 -8.20
C ASP A 60 5.00 13.06 -8.25
N ASP A 61 5.13 14.03 -9.17
CA ASP A 61 6.33 14.83 -9.38
C ASP A 61 6.54 15.99 -8.40
N THR A 62 5.71 16.07 -7.35
CA THR A 62 5.71 17.16 -6.38
C THR A 62 5.58 16.64 -4.95
N TYR A 63 4.38 16.70 -4.37
CA TYR A 63 4.14 16.50 -2.95
C TYR A 63 3.54 15.13 -2.63
N CYS A 64 3.14 14.35 -3.64
CA CYS A 64 2.24 13.21 -3.47
C CYS A 64 0.91 13.59 -2.79
N SER A 65 -0.05 12.67 -2.81
CA SER A 65 -1.31 12.82 -2.08
C SER A 65 -1.61 11.57 -1.26
N LEU A 66 -2.05 11.78 -0.02
CA LEU A 66 -2.61 10.75 0.84
C LEU A 66 -4.09 11.06 1.07
N TYR A 67 -4.98 10.32 0.44
CA TYR A 67 -6.42 10.56 0.48
C TYR A 67 -7.09 9.66 1.52
N GLU A 68 -7.59 10.26 2.60
CA GLU A 68 -8.46 9.59 3.58
C GLU A 68 -9.85 9.36 2.98
N ASN A 69 -10.37 8.14 3.05
CA ASN A 69 -11.70 7.78 2.62
C ASN A 69 -12.72 8.15 3.70
N LEU A 70 -13.58 9.14 3.42
CA LEU A 70 -14.63 9.57 4.35
C LEU A 70 -15.92 8.75 4.22
N GLY A 71 -15.89 7.69 3.40
CA GLY A 71 -17.05 6.89 3.05
C GLY A 71 -17.84 7.45 1.86
N ASN A 72 -18.77 6.63 1.36
CA ASN A 72 -19.62 6.97 0.21
C ASN A 72 -18.86 7.42 -1.06
N GLY A 73 -17.59 7.01 -1.20
CA GLY A 73 -16.74 7.37 -2.34
C GLY A 73 -16.24 8.81 -2.33
N ILE A 74 -16.23 9.47 -1.17
CA ILE A 74 -15.66 10.79 -0.96
C ILE A 74 -14.34 10.66 -0.21
N PHE A 75 -13.35 11.43 -0.62
CA PHE A 75 -12.02 11.43 -0.04
C PHE A 75 -11.59 12.85 0.35
N SER A 76 -10.70 12.93 1.34
CA SER A 76 -10.03 14.15 1.76
C SER A 76 -8.52 13.98 1.60
N ASP A 77 -7.86 14.89 0.89
CA ASP A 77 -6.39 14.91 0.85
C ASP A 77 -5.83 15.34 2.22
N LYS A 78 -5.03 14.45 2.82
CA LYS A 78 -4.35 14.58 4.11
C LYS A 78 -2.84 14.73 3.98
N GLY A 79 -2.29 14.82 2.78
CA GLY A 79 -0.83 14.83 2.55
C GLY A 79 -0.09 15.82 3.45
N VAL A 80 -0.59 17.04 3.61
CA VAL A 80 0.00 18.05 4.51
C VAL A 80 -0.22 17.71 5.99
N SER A 81 -1.44 17.36 6.41
CA SER A 81 -1.74 17.07 7.82
C SER A 81 -1.07 15.80 8.33
N SER A 82 -0.72 14.88 7.43
CA SER A 82 -0.03 13.62 7.71
C SER A 82 1.48 13.71 7.51
N ASN A 83 2.03 14.92 7.29
CA ASN A 83 3.45 15.21 7.01
C ASN A 83 4.03 14.61 5.72
N ILE A 84 3.28 13.82 4.95
CA ILE A 84 3.72 13.25 3.67
C ILE A 84 4.16 14.34 2.68
N SER A 85 3.32 15.36 2.47
CA SER A 85 3.54 16.36 1.42
C SER A 85 4.82 17.16 1.61
N MET A 86 5.17 17.47 2.86
CA MET A 86 6.39 18.21 3.17
C MET A 86 7.65 17.37 2.93
N GLN A 87 7.60 16.09 3.27
CA GLN A 87 8.75 15.18 3.19
C GLN A 87 8.98 14.66 1.76
N ALA A 88 7.92 14.53 0.97
CA ALA A 88 8.00 14.11 -0.43
C ALA A 88 8.37 15.25 -1.40
N ALA A 89 8.10 16.52 -1.04
CA ALA A 89 8.13 17.70 -1.91
C ALA A 89 9.37 17.88 -2.80
N GLN A 90 10.53 17.38 -2.34
CA GLN A 90 11.81 17.57 -3.04
C GLN A 90 12.09 16.50 -4.09
N PHE A 91 11.24 15.46 -4.18
CA PHE A 91 11.48 14.28 -4.99
C PHE A 91 10.38 14.06 -6.02
N VAL A 92 10.76 13.46 -7.14
CA VAL A 92 9.82 12.98 -8.15
C VAL A 92 9.53 11.52 -7.86
N GLY A 93 8.34 11.22 -7.35
CA GLY A 93 7.92 9.87 -6.99
C GLY A 93 7.51 9.03 -8.19
N TRP A 94 7.84 7.74 -8.17
CA TRP A 94 7.44 6.77 -9.20
C TRP A 94 6.62 5.65 -8.59
N SER A 95 7.16 4.44 -8.47
CA SER A 95 6.47 3.34 -7.79
C SER A 95 6.30 3.64 -6.31
N SER A 96 5.11 3.41 -5.78
CA SER A 96 4.83 3.45 -4.36
C SER A 96 3.87 2.35 -3.94
N SER A 97 3.92 1.97 -2.67
CA SER A 97 3.04 0.94 -2.10
C SER A 97 2.95 1.11 -0.60
N PHE A 98 1.78 0.76 -0.05
CA PHE A 98 1.65 0.53 1.37
C PHE A 98 2.31 -0.80 1.75
N LEU A 99 2.89 -0.84 2.94
CA LEU A 99 3.47 -2.02 3.58
C LEU A 99 3.43 -1.83 5.09
N ASP A 100 3.62 -2.90 5.85
CA ASP A 100 3.89 -2.83 7.29
C ASP A 100 5.30 -3.38 7.49
N TYR A 101 6.31 -2.51 7.48
CA TYR A 101 7.71 -2.94 7.39
C TYR A 101 8.25 -3.43 8.74
N ASP A 102 7.63 -2.99 9.83
CA ASP A 102 8.01 -3.30 11.20
C ASP A 102 7.00 -4.23 11.92
N ASN A 103 6.01 -4.75 11.19
CA ASN A 103 5.00 -5.69 11.67
C ASN A 103 4.23 -5.16 12.91
N ASP A 104 4.08 -3.85 13.08
CA ASP A 104 3.36 -3.24 14.20
C ASP A 104 1.83 -3.12 13.97
N GLY A 105 1.40 -3.47 12.76
CA GLY A 105 0.01 -3.48 12.30
C GLY A 105 -0.48 -2.13 11.76
N ASP A 106 0.40 -1.13 11.62
CA ASP A 106 0.11 0.13 10.93
C ASP A 106 0.68 0.10 9.50
N GLN A 107 0.04 0.82 8.58
CA GLN A 107 0.48 0.85 7.19
C GLN A 107 1.46 2.01 6.98
N ASP A 108 2.68 1.67 6.64
CA ASP A 108 3.77 2.51 6.18
C ASP A 108 3.72 2.69 4.66
N ILE A 109 4.59 3.54 4.13
CA ILE A 109 4.65 3.83 2.69
C ILE A 109 6.09 3.75 2.20
N PHE A 110 6.35 2.90 1.22
CA PHE A 110 7.59 2.93 0.44
C PHE A 110 7.36 3.61 -0.90
N LYS A 111 8.34 4.41 -1.35
CA LYS A 111 8.29 5.15 -2.61
C LYS A 111 9.68 5.23 -3.26
N THR A 112 9.76 4.82 -4.51
CA THR A 112 10.96 5.05 -5.34
C THR A 112 10.96 6.46 -5.93
N ASN A 113 12.12 7.07 -6.07
CA ASN A 113 12.28 8.41 -6.62
C ASN A 113 13.24 8.44 -7.82
N GLY A 114 13.14 9.50 -8.64
CA GLY A 114 14.11 9.74 -9.71
C GLY A 114 13.61 10.77 -10.71
N ALA A 115 14.49 11.65 -11.18
CA ALA A 115 14.08 12.79 -12.00
C ALA A 115 13.36 12.40 -13.31
N LEU A 116 12.36 13.19 -13.69
CA LEU A 116 11.59 13.03 -14.93
C LEU A 116 12.40 13.31 -16.21
N LYS A 117 13.03 14.50 -16.30
CA LYS A 117 13.58 15.02 -17.58
C LYS A 117 15.06 14.71 -17.80
N HIS A 118 15.88 14.89 -16.76
CA HIS A 118 17.34 14.79 -16.87
C HIS A 118 17.90 13.49 -16.30
N LEU A 119 17.02 12.62 -15.77
CA LEU A 119 17.37 11.30 -15.24
C LEU A 119 18.52 11.36 -14.21
N TYR A 120 18.60 12.42 -13.40
CA TYR A 120 19.45 12.42 -12.22
C TYR A 120 18.80 11.54 -11.14
N GLY A 121 19.65 10.86 -10.37
CA GLY A 121 19.18 10.01 -9.29
C GLY A 121 18.62 10.83 -8.14
N GLN A 122 17.72 10.22 -7.37
CA GLN A 122 17.18 10.74 -6.14
C GLN A 122 17.14 9.60 -5.12
N GLU A 123 17.20 9.93 -3.84
CA GLU A 123 17.08 8.97 -2.76
C GLU A 123 15.64 8.44 -2.69
N ASP A 124 15.47 7.12 -2.61
CA ASP A 124 14.17 6.51 -2.33
C ASP A 124 13.72 6.81 -0.89
N GLN A 125 12.42 6.68 -0.62
CA GLN A 125 11.85 7.01 0.69
C GLN A 125 11.04 5.87 1.30
N LEU A 126 11.16 5.71 2.61
CA LEU A 126 10.25 4.94 3.45
C LEU A 126 9.70 5.85 4.56
N PHE A 127 8.37 5.93 4.60
CA PHE A 127 7.61 6.70 5.59
C PHE A 127 6.96 5.75 6.60
N GLU A 128 7.39 5.82 7.85
CA GLU A 128 6.77 5.09 8.96
C GLU A 128 5.52 5.82 9.43
N ASN A 129 4.42 5.09 9.63
CA ASN A 129 3.20 5.62 10.25
C ASN A 129 3.33 5.52 11.77
N GLU A 130 3.28 6.64 12.49
CA GLU A 130 3.44 6.66 13.96
C GLU A 130 2.17 6.15 14.71
N GLY A 131 1.33 5.34 14.06
CA GLY A 131 0.11 4.73 14.58
C GLY A 131 -1.10 5.67 14.69
N ASN A 132 -1.00 6.89 14.16
CA ASN A 132 -2.03 7.93 14.24
C ASN A 132 -2.28 8.64 12.90
N GLY A 133 -1.76 8.10 11.80
CA GLY A 133 -1.87 8.70 10.47
C GLY A 133 -0.95 9.88 10.23
N ILE A 134 0.02 10.13 11.13
CA ILE A 134 1.16 11.02 10.92
C ILE A 134 2.35 10.17 10.51
N PHE A 135 3.02 10.60 9.45
CA PHE A 135 4.13 9.85 8.87
C PHE A 135 5.46 10.55 9.10
N LYS A 136 6.51 9.74 9.32
CA LYS A 136 7.90 10.17 9.46
C LYS A 136 8.76 9.49 8.40
N ASP A 137 9.55 10.25 7.67
CA ASP A 137 10.60 9.73 6.80
C ASP A 137 11.72 9.14 7.66
N VAL A 138 11.84 7.81 7.61
CA VAL A 138 12.83 7.03 8.37
C VAL A 138 13.92 6.47 7.46
N SER A 139 13.97 6.90 6.21
CA SER A 139 14.85 6.33 5.17
C SER A 139 16.32 6.28 5.62
N LEU A 140 16.82 7.39 6.17
CA LEU A 140 18.21 7.49 6.63
C LEU A 140 18.51 6.66 7.89
N GLU A 141 17.49 6.14 8.58
CA GLU A 141 17.62 5.26 9.74
C GLU A 141 17.74 3.78 9.34
N LEU A 142 17.24 3.41 8.15
CA LEU A 142 17.12 2.01 7.71
C LEU A 142 18.35 1.46 6.96
N GLY A 143 19.28 2.33 6.54
CA GLY A 143 20.58 1.92 6.04
C GLY A 143 21.11 2.76 4.88
N LYS A 144 22.33 2.43 4.45
CA LYS A 144 23.08 3.24 3.47
C LYS A 144 22.39 3.41 2.11
N TYR A 145 21.54 2.45 1.70
CA TYR A 145 20.86 2.50 0.41
C TYR A 145 20.05 3.79 0.23
N PHE A 146 19.35 4.18 1.30
CA PHE A 146 18.50 5.37 1.33
C PHE A 146 19.28 6.71 1.32
N SER A 147 20.61 6.66 1.31
CA SER A 147 21.47 7.82 1.09
C SER A 147 22.13 7.83 -0.30
N GLU A 148 21.80 6.83 -1.14
CA GLU A 148 22.29 6.73 -2.51
C GLU A 148 21.22 7.24 -3.48
N GLU A 149 21.66 8.01 -4.48
CA GLU A 149 20.78 8.54 -5.52
C GLU A 149 20.60 7.52 -6.66
N HIS A 150 19.36 7.14 -6.94
CA HIS A 150 19.00 6.23 -8.04
C HIS A 150 17.91 6.81 -8.93
N VAL A 151 17.80 6.32 -10.16
CA VAL A 151 16.68 6.66 -11.05
C VAL A 151 15.62 5.57 -10.93
N GLY A 152 14.98 5.50 -9.75
CA GLY A 152 13.96 4.51 -9.42
C GLY A 152 12.73 4.63 -10.32
N ARG A 153 12.16 3.48 -10.72
CA ARG A 153 10.95 3.43 -11.55
C ARG A 153 9.92 2.45 -11.02
N GLY A 154 10.32 1.20 -10.80
CA GLY A 154 9.45 0.14 -10.33
C GLY A 154 9.92 -0.44 -9.01
N ALA A 155 8.99 -0.82 -8.15
CA ALA A 155 9.28 -1.56 -6.93
C ALA A 155 8.19 -2.59 -6.63
N SER A 156 8.61 -3.76 -6.17
CA SER A 156 7.76 -4.85 -5.72
C SER A 156 8.09 -5.20 -4.28
N ILE A 157 7.06 -5.27 -3.44
CA ILE A 157 7.16 -5.63 -2.03
C ILE A 157 6.65 -7.06 -1.82
N GLY A 158 7.33 -7.84 -0.99
CA GLY A 158 6.90 -9.20 -0.66
C GLY A 158 7.79 -9.88 0.37
N ASP A 159 7.23 -10.87 1.06
CA ASP A 159 7.98 -11.76 1.94
C ASP A 159 8.69 -12.84 1.09
N TYR A 160 9.90 -12.54 0.63
CA TYR A 160 10.59 -13.32 -0.41
C TYR A 160 11.01 -14.71 0.09
N ASP A 161 11.42 -14.82 1.35
CA ASP A 161 11.91 -16.05 1.95
C ASP A 161 10.94 -16.70 2.96
N ASN A 162 9.74 -16.13 3.10
CA ASN A 162 8.65 -16.63 3.94
C ASN A 162 8.96 -16.58 5.44
N ASP A 163 9.66 -15.54 5.89
CA ASP A 163 10.00 -15.33 7.30
C ASP A 163 9.12 -14.28 8.01
N GLY A 164 8.30 -13.57 7.23
CA GLY A 164 7.30 -12.59 7.69
C GLY A 164 7.71 -11.14 7.66
N ASP A 165 8.99 -10.87 7.37
CA ASP A 165 9.47 -9.52 7.15
C ASP A 165 9.32 -9.18 5.65
N LEU A 166 8.70 -8.03 5.34
CA LEU A 166 8.51 -7.64 3.94
C LEU A 166 9.82 -7.10 3.34
N ASP A 167 10.21 -7.65 2.20
CA ASP A 167 11.36 -7.24 1.40
C ASP A 167 10.95 -6.35 0.22
N ILE A 168 11.91 -5.62 -0.35
CA ILE A 168 11.67 -4.71 -1.46
C ILE A 168 12.65 -4.98 -2.61
N PHE A 169 12.11 -5.26 -3.80
CA PHE A 169 12.89 -5.33 -5.04
C PHE A 169 12.63 -4.11 -5.91
N ILE A 170 13.70 -3.39 -6.27
CA ILE A 170 13.64 -2.07 -6.91
C ILE A 170 14.34 -2.15 -8.28
N VAL A 171 13.69 -1.59 -9.30
CA VAL A 171 14.22 -1.47 -10.65
C VAL A 171 14.57 -0.01 -10.94
N ASN A 172 15.85 0.20 -11.25
CA ASN A 172 16.43 1.50 -11.55
C ASN A 172 16.70 1.63 -13.05
N LEU A 173 16.35 2.78 -13.63
CA LEU A 173 16.63 3.06 -15.02
C LEU A 173 18.14 3.23 -15.24
N ASN A 174 18.68 2.55 -16.26
CA ASN A 174 20.11 2.58 -16.63
C ASN A 174 21.07 2.21 -15.48
N SER A 175 20.60 1.45 -14.48
CA SER A 175 21.40 0.97 -13.37
C SER A 175 21.02 -0.47 -13.01
N LEU A 176 21.71 -1.05 -12.03
CA LEU A 176 21.35 -2.36 -11.49
C LEU A 176 20.06 -2.27 -10.68
N ALA A 177 19.29 -3.35 -10.70
CA ALA A 177 18.22 -3.55 -9.73
C ALA A 177 18.81 -3.73 -8.33
N VAL A 178 18.06 -3.31 -7.32
CA VAL A 178 18.43 -3.40 -5.91
C VAL A 178 17.43 -4.28 -5.20
N PHE A 179 17.93 -5.15 -4.32
CA PHE A 179 17.12 -5.97 -3.45
C PHE A 179 17.42 -5.60 -2.00
N LEU A 180 16.45 -4.98 -1.34
CA LEU A 180 16.48 -4.64 0.07
C LEU A 180 15.85 -5.78 0.85
N ARG A 181 16.66 -6.47 1.63
CA ARG A 181 16.20 -7.60 2.45
C ARG A 181 16.03 -7.16 3.90
N ASN A 182 14.81 -7.23 4.40
CA ASN A 182 14.45 -6.95 5.77
C ASN A 182 14.72 -8.20 6.62
N ASN A 183 15.97 -8.40 7.05
CA ASN A 183 16.33 -9.55 7.88
C ASN A 183 16.23 -9.21 9.37
N LYS A 184 15.13 -9.60 10.03
CA LYS A 184 14.92 -9.51 11.48
C LYS A 184 14.76 -8.08 12.01
N GLY A 185 14.21 -7.17 11.20
CA GLY A 185 14.08 -5.76 11.53
C GLY A 185 13.26 -5.50 12.79
N ASN A 186 12.19 -6.27 13.00
CA ASN A 186 11.20 -5.95 14.05
C ASN A 186 10.87 -7.08 15.05
N GLN A 187 11.23 -8.35 14.79
CA GLN A 187 10.89 -9.52 15.65
C GLN A 187 9.42 -9.55 16.10
N ASN A 188 8.54 -8.83 15.41
CA ASN A 188 7.13 -8.79 15.68
C ASN A 188 6.48 -9.96 14.96
N ASN A 189 5.28 -10.29 15.41
CA ASN A 189 4.51 -11.38 14.88
C ASN A 189 3.77 -10.93 13.62
N TRP A 190 3.47 -11.87 12.74
CA TRP A 190 2.86 -11.58 11.44
C TRP A 190 1.86 -12.66 11.05
N LEU A 191 1.06 -12.39 10.02
CA LEU A 191 0.23 -13.38 9.36
C LEU A 191 0.15 -13.06 7.86
N LEU A 192 0.48 -14.04 7.02
CA LEU A 192 0.20 -13.97 5.59
C LEU A 192 -1.03 -14.82 5.26
N LEU A 193 -1.95 -14.27 4.48
CA LEU A 193 -3.07 -15.02 3.93
C LEU A 193 -2.86 -15.28 2.44
N ASP A 194 -2.90 -16.55 2.06
CA ASP A 194 -3.02 -16.97 0.67
C ASP A 194 -4.45 -17.46 0.41
N LEU A 195 -5.12 -16.85 -0.57
CA LEU A 195 -6.55 -17.03 -0.78
C LEU A 195 -6.80 -17.78 -2.09
N GLU A 196 -7.56 -18.87 -2.03
CA GLU A 196 -8.01 -19.62 -3.21
C GLU A 196 -9.53 -19.51 -3.36
N GLY A 197 -9.98 -18.82 -4.42
CA GLY A 197 -11.39 -18.77 -4.80
C GLY A 197 -11.87 -20.06 -5.49
N THR A 198 -13.11 -20.47 -5.22
CA THR A 198 -13.77 -21.63 -5.81
C THR A 198 -15.02 -21.25 -6.60
N THR A 199 -15.78 -20.28 -6.09
CA THR A 199 -16.93 -19.65 -6.74
C THR A 199 -16.52 -18.29 -7.33
N SER A 200 -15.70 -17.56 -6.59
CA SER A 200 -15.03 -16.33 -7.01
C SER A 200 -13.91 -16.65 -8.01
N ASN A 201 -13.25 -15.61 -8.55
CA ASN A 201 -12.02 -15.82 -9.32
C ASN A 201 -10.98 -16.58 -8.48
N ARG A 202 -10.17 -17.41 -9.13
CA ARG A 202 -9.32 -18.40 -8.44
C ARG A 202 -8.30 -17.79 -7.49
N GLU A 203 -7.85 -16.57 -7.79
CA GLU A 203 -6.89 -15.82 -6.97
C GLU A 203 -7.55 -15.03 -5.83
N GLY A 204 -8.89 -15.11 -5.70
CA GLY A 204 -9.63 -14.38 -4.66
C GLY A 204 -9.60 -12.85 -4.81
N ILE A 205 -9.22 -12.32 -5.97
CA ILE A 205 -9.07 -10.88 -6.22
C ILE A 205 -10.38 -10.15 -5.89
N GLY A 206 -10.28 -9.10 -5.08
CA GLY A 206 -11.40 -8.32 -4.57
C GLY A 206 -11.93 -8.78 -3.21
N ALA A 207 -11.49 -9.94 -2.69
CA ALA A 207 -11.82 -10.37 -1.34
C ALA A 207 -11.37 -9.32 -0.31
N ARG A 208 -12.24 -8.99 0.63
CA ARG A 208 -11.91 -8.10 1.76
C ARG A 208 -11.71 -8.94 3.00
N VAL A 209 -10.59 -8.73 3.67
CA VAL A 209 -10.24 -9.41 4.90
C VAL A 209 -10.20 -8.39 6.02
N LYS A 210 -10.90 -8.72 7.10
CA LYS A 210 -10.85 -8.00 8.37
C LYS A 210 -10.26 -8.93 9.42
N ILE A 211 -9.20 -8.51 10.09
CA ILE A 211 -8.65 -9.25 11.24
C ILE A 211 -8.82 -8.45 12.52
N THR A 212 -8.90 -9.16 13.64
CA THR A 212 -8.82 -8.60 14.98
C THR A 212 -7.78 -9.39 15.77
N SER A 213 -6.79 -8.68 16.32
CA SER A 213 -5.71 -9.23 17.15
C SER A 213 -5.30 -8.20 18.20
N GLY A 214 -5.26 -8.58 19.48
CA GLY A 214 -4.78 -7.70 20.55
C GLY A 214 -5.57 -6.40 20.74
N GLY A 215 -6.84 -6.39 20.32
CA GLY A 215 -7.70 -5.20 20.36
C GLY A 215 -7.53 -4.24 19.16
N LYS A 216 -6.57 -4.49 18.26
CA LYS A 216 -6.42 -3.78 16.98
C LYS A 216 -7.22 -4.50 15.89
N THR A 217 -7.80 -3.73 14.99
CA THR A 217 -8.51 -4.25 13.82
C THR A 217 -7.85 -3.68 12.59
N GLN A 218 -7.52 -4.56 11.63
CA GLN A 218 -6.92 -4.17 10.36
C GLN A 218 -7.81 -4.67 9.23
N ILE A 219 -7.91 -3.89 8.15
CA ILE A 219 -8.62 -4.27 6.92
C ILE A 219 -7.68 -4.23 5.73
N ALA A 220 -7.71 -5.31 4.95
CA ALA A 220 -7.00 -5.39 3.69
C ALA A 220 -7.89 -5.95 2.59
N GLN A 221 -7.52 -5.69 1.34
CA GLN A 221 -8.18 -6.26 0.17
C GLN A 221 -7.17 -6.97 -0.71
N LYS A 222 -7.55 -8.17 -1.20
CA LYS A 222 -6.78 -8.87 -2.24
C LYS A 222 -6.81 -8.03 -3.51
N LYS A 223 -5.67 -7.42 -3.84
CA LYS A 223 -5.47 -6.55 -5.01
C LYS A 223 -4.27 -7.05 -5.82
N THR A 224 -4.24 -6.67 -7.10
CA THR A 224 -3.15 -7.00 -8.03
C THR A 224 -2.45 -5.77 -8.59
N THR A 225 -2.94 -4.58 -8.27
CA THR A 225 -2.43 -3.32 -8.84
C THR A 225 -1.73 -2.53 -7.75
N THR A 226 -0.41 -2.57 -7.73
CA THR A 226 0.44 -1.80 -6.81
C THR A 226 1.66 -1.29 -7.59
N GLY A 227 2.21 -0.14 -7.19
CA GLY A 227 3.42 0.40 -7.79
C GLY A 227 3.30 0.87 -9.25
N TYR A 228 4.45 1.18 -9.85
CA TYR A 228 4.58 1.60 -11.25
C TYR A 228 5.47 0.61 -11.99
N LEU A 229 4.99 0.04 -13.11
CA LEU A 229 5.69 -1.02 -13.86
C LEU A 229 6.09 -2.24 -13.00
N SER A 230 5.35 -2.48 -11.92
CA SER A 230 5.62 -3.53 -10.93
C SER A 230 4.31 -4.10 -10.38
N GLN A 231 4.44 -5.10 -9.50
CA GLN A 231 3.35 -5.73 -8.77
C GLN A 231 3.93 -6.36 -7.50
N ASN A 232 3.27 -6.17 -6.35
CA ASN A 232 3.67 -6.76 -5.08
C ASN A 232 3.27 -8.23 -5.00
N ASP A 233 3.81 -8.93 -4.00
CA ASP A 233 3.32 -10.24 -3.59
C ASP A 233 1.79 -10.21 -3.41
N PRO A 234 1.04 -11.12 -4.04
CA PRO A 234 -0.41 -11.11 -3.94
C PRO A 234 -0.91 -11.53 -2.55
N ARG A 235 -0.10 -12.18 -1.71
CA ARG A 235 -0.51 -12.61 -0.36
C ARG A 235 -0.79 -11.40 0.52
N ILE A 236 -1.81 -11.50 1.35
CA ILE A 236 -2.22 -10.40 2.22
C ILE A 236 -1.42 -10.51 3.51
N HIS A 237 -0.60 -9.50 3.79
CA HIS A 237 0.21 -9.39 5.00
C HIS A 237 -0.53 -8.61 6.09
N PHE A 238 -0.31 -9.01 7.33
CA PHE A 238 -0.71 -8.30 8.54
C PHE A 238 0.41 -8.40 9.57
N GLY A 239 0.94 -7.26 10.03
CA GLY A 239 1.71 -7.21 11.27
C GLY A 239 0.80 -7.33 12.48
N LEU A 240 1.27 -8.04 13.49
CA LEU A 240 0.52 -8.39 14.69
C LEU A 240 1.20 -7.88 15.96
N ALA A 241 2.24 -7.06 15.85
CA ALA A 241 3.09 -6.60 16.94
C ALA A 241 3.54 -7.78 17.82
N ARG A 242 3.11 -7.86 19.08
CA ARG A 242 3.46 -8.95 20.01
C ARG A 242 2.38 -10.00 20.17
N ASN A 243 1.29 -9.92 19.41
CA ASN A 243 0.16 -10.83 19.56
C ASN A 243 0.46 -12.17 18.89
N GLU A 244 0.28 -13.27 19.63
CA GLU A 244 0.55 -14.63 19.13
C GLU A 244 -0.68 -15.26 18.46
N ILE A 245 -1.85 -14.62 18.59
CA ILE A 245 -3.14 -15.13 18.12
C ILE A 245 -3.90 -14.00 17.45
N VAL A 246 -4.45 -14.28 16.27
CA VAL A 246 -5.50 -13.50 15.64
C VAL A 246 -6.84 -14.06 16.13
N GLU A 247 -7.56 -13.30 16.94
CA GLU A 247 -8.78 -13.78 17.58
C GLU A 247 -9.86 -14.08 16.53
N ARG A 248 -9.93 -13.25 15.48
CA ARG A 248 -10.93 -13.41 14.42
C ARG A 248 -10.42 -12.90 13.07
N ILE A 249 -10.66 -13.69 12.03
CA ILE A 249 -10.48 -13.34 10.62
C ILE A 249 -11.84 -13.45 9.95
N GLU A 250 -12.32 -12.37 9.32
CA GLU A 250 -13.51 -12.37 8.49
C GLU A 250 -13.13 -12.06 7.04
N ILE A 251 -13.44 -13.00 6.15
CA ILE A 251 -13.18 -12.89 4.72
C ILE A 251 -14.51 -12.75 4.00
N LYS A 252 -14.72 -11.60 3.37
CA LYS A 252 -15.82 -11.36 2.43
C LYS A 252 -15.33 -11.61 1.02
N TRP A 253 -15.75 -12.73 0.45
CA TRP A 253 -15.38 -13.16 -0.89
C TRP A 253 -16.13 -12.36 -1.99
N PRO A 254 -15.57 -12.23 -3.20
CA PRO A 254 -16.25 -11.61 -4.34
C PRO A 254 -17.61 -12.23 -4.68
N SER A 255 -17.79 -13.53 -4.40
CA SER A 255 -19.07 -14.23 -4.53
C SER A 255 -20.17 -13.74 -3.57
N GLY A 256 -19.80 -12.93 -2.57
CA GLY A 256 -20.68 -12.49 -1.49
C GLY A 256 -20.70 -13.42 -0.28
N LYS A 257 -20.04 -14.57 -0.34
CA LYS A 257 -19.87 -15.47 0.82
C LYS A 257 -19.01 -14.79 1.89
N ILE A 258 -19.37 -15.03 3.15
CA ILE A 258 -18.58 -14.61 4.31
C ILE A 258 -18.04 -15.86 4.98
N GLN A 259 -16.73 -15.91 5.19
CA GLN A 259 -16.03 -16.97 5.90
C GLN A 259 -15.37 -16.37 7.15
N VAL A 260 -15.52 -17.05 8.28
CA VAL A 260 -14.94 -16.62 9.55
C VAL A 260 -14.02 -17.72 10.06
N LEU A 261 -12.81 -17.34 10.45
CA LEU A 261 -11.85 -18.17 11.15
C LEU A 261 -11.57 -17.53 12.51
N GLU A 262 -11.38 -18.33 13.55
CA GLU A 262 -11.16 -17.85 14.92
C GLU A 262 -9.92 -18.51 15.52
N ASN A 263 -9.25 -17.78 16.41
CA ASN A 263 -8.09 -18.25 17.18
C ASN A 263 -6.95 -18.81 16.29
N VAL A 264 -6.61 -18.09 15.24
CA VAL A 264 -5.53 -18.44 14.31
C VAL A 264 -4.20 -18.03 14.92
N LYS A 265 -3.20 -18.92 14.90
CA LYS A 265 -1.85 -18.61 15.40
C LYS A 265 -1.14 -17.61 14.47
N ALA A 266 -0.31 -16.75 15.04
CA ALA A 266 0.61 -15.91 14.28
C ALA A 266 1.77 -16.72 13.67
N ASN A 267 2.60 -16.03 12.88
CA ASN A 267 3.86 -16.48 12.29
C ASN A 267 3.70 -17.66 11.35
N GLN A 268 2.73 -17.55 10.44
CA GLN A 268 2.48 -18.55 9.43
C GLN A 268 1.90 -17.92 8.16
N ILE A 269 2.07 -18.65 7.06
CA ILE A 269 1.27 -18.47 5.84
C ILE A 269 0.05 -19.36 6.00
N LEU A 270 -1.13 -18.75 6.05
CA LEU A 270 -2.40 -19.43 6.13
C LEU A 270 -3.05 -19.50 4.75
N GLU A 271 -3.13 -20.70 4.20
CA GLU A 271 -3.92 -20.98 3.00
C GLU A 271 -5.41 -21.05 3.37
N VAL A 272 -6.24 -20.24 2.71
CA VAL A 272 -7.69 -20.22 2.91
C VAL A 272 -8.42 -20.41 1.59
N LYS A 273 -9.18 -21.51 1.52
CA LYS A 273 -10.03 -21.84 0.38
C LYS A 273 -11.46 -21.36 0.61
N GLU A 274 -12.03 -20.71 -0.40
CA GLU A 274 -13.42 -20.26 -0.40
C GLU A 274 -14.38 -21.45 -0.23
N PRO A 275 -15.36 -21.37 0.70
CA PRO A 275 -16.28 -22.45 1.02
C PRO A 275 -17.33 -22.71 -0.08
#